data_AF-A0A2T0AMR8-F1
#
_entry.id   AF-A0A2T0AMR8-F1
#
_cell.length_a   1.000
_cell.length_b   1.000
_cell.length_c   1.000
_cell.angle_alpha   90.00
_cell.angle_beta   90.00
_cell.angle_gamma   90.00
#
_symmetry.space_group_name_H-M   'P 1'
#
loop_
_entity.id
_entity.type
_entity.pdbx_description
1 polymer ?
#
loop_
_entity_poly.entity_id
_entity_poly.type
_entity_poly.pdbx_seq_one_letter_code
_entity_poly.pdbx_strand_id
1 'polypeptide(L)'
;MKTSINKLKNNICYIICVLLAALVIGFTGCSSGQIQENKNVTSNSADKKNTKETEENKGKKDESADIDKNKDAENNDDSNKDSSSENTIKFSKNDLGKEVNPKFSTEWKDSLNKKLSICIEGKGPDAIEEGIGKIYVKDLETGEKWSLDIIQKEEQNSPKFVEWLDDENVAVIIGHGYGTIAVGGDLYKLNVKTCEVKEIYKSNTLNQQVTSVKKVNDKLELQLLVYDDDDFIKSHTEKKIIDLK
;
A
#
# COMPACT_ATOMS: atom_id res chain seq x y z
N MET A 1 19.97 -46.84 -3.09
CA MET A 1 20.81 -45.77 -3.68
C MET A 1 20.16 -44.37 -3.54
N LYS A 2 19.77 -43.93 -2.33
CA LYS A 2 19.14 -42.60 -2.10
C LYS A 2 19.80 -41.75 -1.01
N THR A 3 20.80 -42.27 -0.30
CA THR A 3 21.47 -41.61 0.83
C THR A 3 22.66 -40.72 0.46
N SER A 4 23.14 -40.77 -0.79
CA SER A 4 24.29 -40.00 -1.27
C SER A 4 23.94 -38.54 -1.61
N ILE A 5 22.79 -38.31 -2.25
CA ILE A 5 22.42 -37.02 -2.85
C ILE A 5 22.23 -35.91 -1.78
N ASN A 6 21.68 -36.26 -0.61
CA ASN A 6 21.43 -35.27 0.44
C ASN A 6 22.71 -34.76 1.13
N LYS A 7 23.79 -35.55 1.16
CA LYS A 7 25.09 -35.09 1.69
C LYS A 7 25.80 -34.11 0.75
N LEU A 8 25.52 -34.17 -0.55
CA LEU A 8 26.12 -33.26 -1.53
C LEU A 8 25.52 -31.85 -1.47
N LYS A 9 24.20 -31.73 -1.26
CA LYS A 9 23.53 -30.41 -1.14
C LYS A 9 24.01 -29.60 0.07
N ASN A 10 24.13 -30.22 1.25
CA ASN A 10 24.48 -29.48 2.47
C ASN A 10 25.92 -28.90 2.43
N ASN A 11 26.85 -29.58 1.77
CA ASN A 11 28.24 -29.12 1.67
C ASN A 11 28.40 -27.96 0.66
N ILE A 12 27.54 -27.86 -0.35
CA ILE A 12 27.57 -26.76 -1.33
C ILE A 12 27.09 -25.45 -0.69
N CYS A 13 26.03 -25.47 0.12
CA CYS A 13 25.55 -24.27 0.83
C CYS A 13 26.61 -23.66 1.75
N TYR A 14 27.40 -24.50 2.44
CA TYR A 14 28.43 -24.01 3.36
C TYR A 14 29.58 -23.27 2.66
N ILE A 15 29.95 -23.68 1.44
CA ILE A 15 31.01 -23.05 0.66
C ILE A 15 30.57 -21.68 0.12
N ILE A 16 29.29 -21.52 -0.24
CA ILE A 16 28.74 -20.25 -0.74
C ILE A 16 28.73 -19.18 0.38
N CYS A 17 28.38 -19.55 1.61
CA CYS A 17 28.33 -18.61 2.74
C CYS A 17 29.71 -18.06 3.12
N VAL A 18 30.79 -18.84 2.98
CA VAL A 18 32.16 -18.40 3.33
C VAL A 18 32.74 -17.43 2.31
N LEU A 19 32.35 -17.52 1.03
CA LEU A 19 32.82 -16.61 -0.03
C LEU A 19 32.25 -15.20 0.07
N LEU A 20 31.05 -15.01 0.66
CA LEU A 20 30.43 -13.70 0.83
C LEU A 20 31.02 -12.85 1.97
N ALA A 21 31.72 -13.47 2.93
CA ALA A 21 32.28 -12.77 4.08
C ALA A 21 33.64 -12.08 3.81
N ALA A 22 34.23 -12.27 2.63
CA ALA A 22 35.59 -11.81 2.32
C ALA A 22 35.68 -10.45 1.59
N LEU A 23 34.55 -9.76 1.37
CA LEU A 23 34.45 -8.59 0.48
C LEU A 23 34.29 -7.24 1.19
N VAL A 24 34.76 -7.10 2.44
CA VAL A 24 34.74 -5.84 3.21
C VAL A 24 36.10 -5.52 3.85
N ILE A 25 37.13 -5.34 3.03
CA ILE A 25 38.37 -4.66 3.47
C ILE A 25 38.82 -3.65 2.41
N GLY A 26 38.89 -2.38 2.82
CA GLY A 26 39.75 -1.37 2.21
C GLY A 26 39.07 -0.41 1.23
N PHE A 27 38.71 0.78 1.73
CA PHE A 27 39.15 2.07 1.16
C PHE A 27 38.94 3.21 2.19
N THR A 28 39.83 3.29 3.18
CA THR A 28 40.02 4.53 3.96
C THR A 28 40.90 5.48 3.16
N GLY A 29 40.28 6.31 2.32
CA GLY A 29 40.96 7.35 1.53
C GLY A 29 40.62 8.75 2.02
N CYS A 30 41.42 9.30 2.93
CA CYS A 30 41.42 10.74 3.17
C CYS A 30 42.27 11.42 2.09
N SER A 31 41.72 12.42 1.39
CA SER A 31 42.50 13.36 0.58
C SER A 31 41.88 14.75 0.66
N SER A 32 42.72 15.75 0.93
CA SER A 32 42.36 17.14 1.14
C SER A 32 43.04 18.05 0.11
N GLY A 33 42.27 19.02 -0.42
CA GLY A 33 42.72 19.98 -1.44
C GLY A 33 42.62 19.45 -2.89
N GLN A 34 42.38 20.27 -3.92
CA GLN A 34 42.22 21.73 -3.98
C GLN A 34 41.16 22.14 -5.03
N ILE A 35 40.73 23.41 -4.95
CA ILE A 35 39.89 24.10 -5.93
C ILE A 35 40.65 24.32 -7.25
N GLN A 36 40.00 24.08 -8.40
CA GLN A 36 40.22 24.88 -9.61
C GLN A 36 38.89 25.11 -10.36
N GLU A 37 38.59 26.37 -10.64
CA GLU A 37 37.62 26.76 -11.69
C GLU A 37 38.27 26.65 -13.07
N ASN A 38 37.49 26.37 -14.13
CA ASN A 38 37.50 27.25 -15.31
C ASN A 38 36.32 27.02 -16.29
N LYS A 39 35.48 28.06 -16.37
CA LYS A 39 34.78 28.65 -17.53
C LYS A 39 34.63 27.88 -18.85
N ASN A 40 33.35 27.76 -19.26
CA ASN A 40 32.75 27.99 -20.59
C ASN A 40 33.55 27.68 -21.88
N VAL A 41 32.97 26.82 -22.72
CA VAL A 41 32.86 27.08 -24.18
C VAL A 41 31.44 26.75 -24.66
N THR A 42 30.78 27.71 -25.29
CA THR A 42 29.59 27.50 -26.11
C THR A 42 30.01 27.31 -27.57
N SER A 43 29.43 26.36 -28.29
CA SER A 43 29.51 26.34 -29.75
C SER A 43 28.23 25.78 -30.37
N ASN A 44 27.41 26.67 -30.93
CA ASN A 44 26.42 26.30 -31.94
C ASN A 44 27.15 25.90 -33.23
N SER A 45 26.59 24.97 -33.99
CA SER A 45 26.60 25.03 -35.45
C SER A 45 25.39 24.30 -36.01
N ALA A 46 24.78 24.90 -37.04
CA ALA A 46 23.59 24.42 -37.70
C ALA A 46 23.94 23.77 -39.06
N ASP A 47 22.90 23.51 -39.86
CA ASP A 47 22.90 22.90 -41.20
C ASP A 47 23.19 21.37 -41.26
N LYS A 48 22.54 20.58 -42.13
CA LYS A 48 21.70 20.96 -43.28
C LYS A 48 20.55 20.00 -43.64
N LYS A 49 19.44 20.64 -44.03
CA LYS A 49 18.23 20.17 -44.70
C LYS A 49 18.44 19.30 -45.95
N ASN A 50 17.65 18.22 -46.08
CA ASN A 50 16.94 17.80 -47.32
C ASN A 50 16.16 16.46 -47.09
N THR A 51 15.01 16.14 -47.73
CA THR A 51 14.01 16.96 -48.46
C THR A 51 12.83 16.08 -48.95
N LYS A 52 11.57 16.58 -48.87
CA LYS A 52 10.38 16.26 -49.71
C LYS A 52 9.83 14.79 -49.71
N GLU A 53 8.55 14.49 -49.98
CA GLU A 53 7.32 15.28 -50.22
C GLU A 53 6.01 14.45 -50.10
N THR A 54 4.87 15.14 -49.93
CA THR A 54 3.57 14.92 -50.66
C THR A 54 2.71 13.67 -50.37
N GLU A 55 1.38 13.72 -50.23
CA GLU A 55 0.43 14.87 -50.15
C GLU A 55 -0.91 14.51 -49.48
N GLU A 56 -1.64 15.57 -49.14
CA GLU A 56 -3.07 15.67 -48.83
C GLU A 56 -4.01 14.88 -49.78
N ASN A 57 -5.23 14.59 -49.30
CA ASN A 57 -6.41 15.06 -50.05
C ASN A 57 -7.63 15.37 -49.16
N LYS A 58 -8.59 16.14 -49.69
CA LYS A 58 -9.44 17.09 -48.93
C LYS A 58 -10.78 17.36 -49.62
N GLY A 59 -11.89 17.34 -48.88
CA GLY A 59 -13.23 17.79 -49.32
C GLY A 59 -14.36 17.08 -48.55
N LYS A 60 -15.34 17.74 -47.90
CA LYS A 60 -16.40 18.69 -48.38
C LYS A 60 -17.48 17.99 -49.23
N LYS A 61 -18.79 18.27 -49.13
CA LYS A 61 -19.58 19.26 -48.33
C LYS A 61 -21.10 18.90 -48.39
N ASP A 62 -21.89 19.36 -47.41
CA ASP A 62 -23.34 19.72 -47.41
C ASP A 62 -24.41 18.69 -47.92
N GLU A 63 -25.74 18.83 -47.78
CA GLU A 63 -26.62 19.91 -47.26
C GLU A 63 -28.05 19.38 -46.90
N SER A 64 -28.78 20.07 -45.99
CA SER A 64 -30.28 20.13 -45.86
C SER A 64 -31.09 18.82 -45.63
N ALA A 65 -32.28 18.77 -45.00
CA ALA A 65 -33.14 19.71 -44.26
C ALA A 65 -34.06 18.85 -43.33
N ASP A 66 -35.01 19.31 -42.50
CA ASP A 66 -35.52 20.65 -42.14
C ASP A 66 -36.10 20.60 -40.69
N ILE A 67 -36.95 21.56 -40.30
CA ILE A 67 -37.59 21.71 -38.98
C ILE A 67 -39.06 21.25 -39.01
N ASP A 68 -39.53 20.55 -37.96
CA ASP A 68 -40.82 20.91 -37.37
C ASP A 68 -40.84 20.75 -35.84
N LYS A 69 -41.66 21.58 -35.18
CA LYS A 69 -41.82 21.64 -33.73
C LYS A 69 -43.05 20.85 -33.33
N ASN A 70 -42.93 20.10 -32.24
CA ASN A 70 -44.00 20.19 -31.25
C ASN A 70 -43.47 20.11 -29.83
N LYS A 71 -44.09 20.89 -28.95
CA LYS A 71 -43.93 20.73 -27.50
C LYS A 71 -44.78 19.54 -27.10
N ASP A 72 -44.31 18.77 -26.12
CA ASP A 72 -45.06 18.62 -24.88
C ASP A 72 -44.08 18.26 -23.76
N ALA A 73 -44.43 18.65 -22.53
CA ALA A 73 -43.57 18.53 -21.37
C ALA A 73 -44.01 17.34 -20.51
N GLU A 74 -43.15 16.34 -20.36
CA GLU A 74 -43.20 15.40 -19.24
C GLU A 74 -41.85 15.36 -18.54
N ASN A 75 -41.90 15.41 -17.21
CA ASN A 75 -40.73 15.46 -16.35
C ASN A 75 -40.06 14.09 -16.32
N ASN A 76 -38.99 13.92 -17.08
CA ASN A 76 -37.98 12.92 -16.74
C ASN A 76 -37.10 13.52 -15.64
N ASP A 77 -37.40 13.11 -14.41
CA ASP A 77 -36.52 13.24 -13.25
C ASP A 77 -35.24 12.46 -13.54
N ASP A 78 -34.26 13.14 -14.15
CA ASP A 78 -32.89 12.64 -14.33
C ASP A 78 -32.21 12.59 -12.96
N SER A 79 -32.69 11.64 -12.16
CA SER A 79 -32.06 11.13 -10.98
C SER A 79 -30.77 10.47 -11.42
N ASN A 80 -29.75 11.33 -11.61
CA ASN A 80 -28.36 10.98 -11.79
C ASN A 80 -27.93 10.16 -10.58
N LYS A 81 -28.20 8.86 -10.69
CA LYS A 81 -28.02 7.86 -9.64
C LYS A 81 -26.55 7.52 -9.63
N ASP A 82 -25.79 8.46 -9.07
CA ASP A 82 -24.38 8.35 -8.80
C ASP A 82 -24.18 7.16 -7.85
N SER A 83 -24.04 5.97 -8.45
CA SER A 83 -23.97 4.71 -7.74
C SER A 83 -22.55 4.48 -7.24
N SER A 84 -21.99 5.50 -6.58
CA SER A 84 -20.94 5.27 -5.60
C SER A 84 -21.57 4.53 -4.42
N SER A 85 -21.57 3.20 -4.53
CA SER A 85 -21.81 2.36 -3.36
C SER A 85 -20.73 2.70 -2.35
N GLU A 86 -21.10 3.40 -1.27
CA GLU A 86 -20.21 3.66 -0.13
C GLU A 86 -19.77 2.32 0.45
N ASN A 87 -18.63 1.82 -0.04
CA ASN A 87 -18.13 0.50 0.30
C ASN A 87 -17.49 0.55 1.68
N THR A 88 -18.35 0.64 2.68
CA THR A 88 -18.04 0.79 4.09
C THR A 88 -17.41 -0.52 4.59
N ILE A 89 -16.10 -0.46 4.84
CA ILE A 89 -15.34 -1.57 5.44
C ILE A 89 -16.04 -2.04 6.71
N LYS A 90 -16.28 -3.35 6.79
CA LYS A 90 -16.88 -4.03 7.94
C LYS A 90 -16.03 -5.23 8.32
N PHE A 91 -16.00 -5.56 9.60
CA PHE A 91 -15.32 -6.75 10.11
C PHE A 91 -16.32 -7.73 10.72
N SER A 92 -16.01 -9.01 10.61
CA SER A 92 -16.64 -10.09 11.37
C SER A 92 -15.68 -10.58 12.45
N LYS A 93 -16.20 -10.92 13.63
CA LYS A 93 -15.44 -11.52 14.73
C LYS A 93 -15.67 -13.02 14.74
N ASN A 94 -14.59 -13.80 14.66
CA ASN A 94 -14.63 -15.26 14.64
C ASN A 94 -13.80 -15.81 15.81
N ASP A 95 -14.40 -16.65 16.65
CA ASP A 95 -13.68 -17.32 17.75
C ASP A 95 -12.67 -18.33 17.20
N LEU A 96 -11.46 -18.34 17.76
CA LEU A 96 -10.38 -19.27 17.43
C LEU A 96 -10.06 -20.22 18.59
N GLY A 97 -10.58 -19.96 19.79
CA GLY A 97 -10.20 -20.67 21.01
C GLY A 97 -8.75 -20.39 21.48
N LYS A 98 -8.30 -21.17 22.46
CA LYS A 98 -7.03 -20.91 23.18
C LYS A 98 -5.80 -21.52 22.50
N GLU A 99 -5.95 -22.65 21.82
CA GLU A 99 -4.80 -23.42 21.28
C GLU A 99 -4.31 -22.95 19.89
N VAL A 100 -5.11 -22.15 19.19
CA VAL A 100 -4.70 -21.59 17.89
C VAL A 100 -3.54 -20.61 18.10
N ASN A 101 -2.52 -20.73 17.26
CA ASN A 101 -1.41 -19.79 17.18
C ASN A 101 -1.23 -19.39 15.71
N PRO A 102 -0.87 -18.13 15.43
CA PRO A 102 -0.59 -17.68 14.06
C PRO A 102 0.64 -18.41 13.52
N LYS A 103 0.65 -18.65 12.20
CA LYS A 103 1.68 -19.43 11.50
C LYS A 103 2.55 -18.56 10.61
N PHE A 104 2.02 -17.44 10.14
CA PHE A 104 2.67 -16.57 9.16
C PHE A 104 2.22 -15.12 9.38
N SER A 105 2.60 -14.58 10.55
CA SER A 105 2.13 -13.29 11.03
C SER A 105 3.23 -12.30 11.32
N THR A 106 2.82 -11.04 11.50
CA THR A 106 3.60 -10.05 12.24
C THR A 106 3.82 -10.49 13.69
N GLU A 107 4.74 -9.84 14.40
CA GLU A 107 4.83 -10.01 15.84
C GLU A 107 3.57 -9.54 16.56
N TRP A 108 3.37 -10.06 17.77
CA TRP A 108 2.30 -9.67 18.68
C TRP A 108 2.61 -8.31 19.32
N LYS A 109 1.71 -7.33 19.13
CA LYS A 109 1.74 -6.02 19.79
C LYS A 109 0.71 -5.98 20.92
N ASP A 110 1.13 -5.77 22.17
CA ASP A 110 0.18 -5.62 23.28
C ASP A 110 -0.46 -4.23 23.33
N SER A 111 -1.70 -4.19 23.78
CA SER A 111 -2.45 -2.99 24.19
C SER A 111 -1.76 -2.22 25.31
N LEU A 112 -2.13 -0.95 25.49
CA LEU A 112 -1.51 -0.04 26.48
C LEU A 112 -1.66 -0.59 27.91
N ASN A 113 -2.83 -1.12 28.27
CA ASN A 113 -3.08 -1.77 29.56
C ASN A 113 -2.59 -3.23 29.67
N LYS A 114 -1.95 -3.79 28.64
CA LYS A 114 -1.45 -5.18 28.61
C LYS A 114 -2.50 -6.28 28.82
N LYS A 115 -3.77 -6.02 28.52
CA LYS A 115 -4.85 -7.05 28.56
C LYS A 115 -5.08 -7.75 27.23
N LEU A 116 -4.90 -7.03 26.13
CA LEU A 116 -5.03 -7.57 24.77
C LEU A 116 -3.69 -7.52 24.03
N SER A 117 -3.54 -8.37 23.02
CA SER A 117 -2.45 -8.33 22.05
C SER A 117 -2.98 -8.59 20.64
N ILE A 118 -2.35 -8.02 19.61
CA ILE A 118 -2.75 -8.16 18.19
C ILE A 118 -1.58 -8.54 17.29
N CYS A 119 -1.88 -9.26 16.21
CA CYS A 119 -0.99 -9.41 15.05
C CYS A 119 -1.81 -9.50 13.75
N ILE A 120 -1.15 -9.34 12.59
CA ILE A 120 -1.74 -9.65 11.29
C ILE A 120 -1.26 -11.05 10.90
N GLU A 121 -2.17 -12.02 10.78
CA GLU A 121 -1.90 -13.39 10.31
C GLU A 121 -2.14 -13.52 8.80
N GLY A 122 -1.32 -14.34 8.14
CA GLY A 122 -1.43 -14.69 6.72
C GLY A 122 -0.63 -13.81 5.76
N LYS A 123 0.24 -12.91 6.25
CA LYS A 123 1.04 -11.98 5.43
C LYS A 123 2.52 -11.87 5.84
N GLY A 124 2.98 -12.79 6.68
CA GLY A 124 4.38 -12.85 7.14
C GLY A 124 4.77 -11.77 8.15
N PRO A 125 6.04 -11.76 8.57
CA PRO A 125 6.54 -10.90 9.66
C PRO A 125 6.30 -9.40 9.47
N ASP A 126 6.37 -8.92 8.23
CA ASP A 126 6.26 -7.50 7.88
C ASP A 126 4.92 -7.13 7.23
N ALA A 127 3.96 -8.07 7.16
CA ALA A 127 2.67 -7.93 6.49
C ALA A 127 2.70 -7.56 4.99
N ILE A 128 3.85 -7.69 4.32
CA ILE A 128 4.06 -7.32 2.91
C ILE A 128 3.62 -8.40 1.89
N GLU A 129 3.53 -9.66 2.31
CA GLU A 129 3.33 -10.82 1.41
C GLU A 129 1.92 -10.84 0.81
N GLU A 130 1.77 -11.35 -0.42
CA GLU A 130 0.46 -11.37 -1.09
C GLU A 130 -0.58 -12.25 -0.38
N GLY A 131 -1.83 -11.81 -0.41
CA GLY A 131 -2.98 -12.51 0.18
C GLY A 131 -3.88 -11.62 1.04
N ILE A 132 -5.02 -12.17 1.46
CA ILE A 132 -5.96 -11.52 2.37
C ILE A 132 -5.59 -11.91 3.80
N GLY A 133 -5.01 -10.97 4.55
CA GLY A 133 -4.65 -11.16 5.95
C GLY A 133 -5.84 -11.07 6.90
N LYS A 134 -5.65 -11.52 8.14
CA LYS A 134 -6.63 -11.41 9.24
C LYS A 134 -5.97 -10.75 10.43
N ILE A 135 -6.70 -9.90 11.16
CA ILE A 135 -6.19 -9.40 12.45
C ILE A 135 -6.52 -10.45 13.50
N TYR A 136 -5.51 -11.06 14.10
CA TYR A 136 -5.71 -11.92 15.27
C TYR A 136 -5.61 -11.06 16.53
N VAL A 137 -6.51 -11.31 17.47
CA VAL A 137 -6.54 -10.67 18.79
C VAL A 137 -6.46 -11.77 19.84
N LYS A 138 -5.65 -11.55 20.88
CA LYS A 138 -5.48 -12.44 22.02
C LYS A 138 -5.81 -11.69 23.31
N ASP A 139 -6.67 -12.29 24.13
CA ASP A 139 -6.79 -11.94 25.54
C ASP A 139 -5.60 -12.54 26.31
N LEU A 140 -4.85 -11.70 27.02
CA LEU A 140 -3.63 -12.07 27.72
C LEU A 140 -3.90 -12.65 29.12
N GLU A 141 -5.10 -12.45 29.68
CA GLU A 141 -5.52 -13.02 30.96
C GLU A 141 -6.11 -14.42 30.77
N THR A 142 -7.02 -14.58 29.80
CA THR A 142 -7.74 -15.85 29.57
C THR A 142 -7.06 -16.77 28.54
N GLY A 143 -6.16 -16.23 27.71
CA GLY A 143 -5.51 -16.92 26.59
C GLY A 143 -6.40 -17.10 25.35
N GLU A 144 -7.66 -16.66 25.39
CA GLU A 144 -8.63 -16.73 24.30
C GLU A 144 -8.21 -15.87 23.12
N LYS A 145 -8.58 -16.31 21.92
CA LYS A 145 -8.25 -15.62 20.68
C LYS A 145 -9.44 -15.56 19.76
N TRP A 146 -9.53 -14.48 19.02
CA TRP A 146 -10.47 -14.32 17.92
C TRP A 146 -9.77 -13.67 16.73
N SER A 147 -10.29 -13.89 15.54
CA SER A 147 -9.90 -13.11 14.37
C SER A 147 -10.94 -12.03 14.06
N LEU A 148 -10.47 -10.92 13.50
CA LEU A 148 -11.26 -9.89 12.87
C LEU A 148 -10.99 -9.98 11.37
N ASP A 149 -12.01 -10.40 10.62
CA ASP A 149 -11.94 -10.68 9.20
C ASP A 149 -12.74 -9.63 8.44
N ILE A 150 -12.15 -9.01 7.40
CA ILE A 150 -12.86 -8.05 6.56
C ILE A 150 -13.99 -8.78 5.82
N ILE A 151 -15.20 -8.24 5.93
CA ILE A 151 -16.38 -8.72 5.20
C ILE A 151 -16.32 -8.12 3.80
N GLN A 152 -16.03 -8.95 2.81
CA GLN A 152 -15.92 -8.60 1.40
C GLN A 152 -16.49 -9.71 0.52
N LYS A 153 -16.92 -9.35 -0.70
CA LYS A 153 -17.47 -10.30 -1.69
C LYS A 153 -16.43 -10.60 -2.78
N GLU A 154 -16.11 -9.56 -3.54
CA GLU A 154 -15.18 -9.60 -4.68
C GLU A 154 -13.98 -8.68 -4.42
N GLU A 155 -14.12 -7.75 -3.46
CA GLU A 155 -13.05 -6.90 -3.00
C GLU A 155 -11.94 -7.74 -2.36
N GLN A 156 -10.70 -7.42 -2.70
CA GLN A 156 -9.52 -8.12 -2.21
C GLN A 156 -8.84 -7.31 -1.10
N ASN A 157 -9.61 -6.64 -0.24
CA ASN A 157 -9.04 -5.83 0.83
C ASN A 157 -8.34 -6.70 1.87
N SER A 158 -7.34 -6.12 2.53
CA SER A 158 -6.52 -6.80 3.52
C SER A 158 -6.02 -5.78 4.54
N PRO A 159 -5.92 -6.12 5.84
CA PRO A 159 -5.08 -5.38 6.75
C PRO A 159 -3.63 -5.39 6.23
N LYS A 160 -2.97 -4.24 6.30
CA LYS A 160 -1.56 -4.01 5.91
C LYS A 160 -0.70 -3.62 7.11
N PHE A 161 -1.29 -2.92 8.08
CA PHE A 161 -0.61 -2.47 9.29
C PHE A 161 -1.61 -2.30 10.43
N VAL A 162 -1.18 -2.53 11.67
CA VAL A 162 -1.96 -2.27 12.89
C VAL A 162 -1.13 -1.59 13.97
N GLU A 163 -1.72 -0.64 14.68
CA GLU A 163 -1.12 0.07 15.82
C GLU A 163 -2.19 0.38 16.88
N TRP A 164 -1.89 0.25 18.17
CA TRP A 164 -2.86 0.55 19.23
C TRP A 164 -3.12 2.04 19.37
N LEU A 165 -4.40 2.42 19.39
CA LEU A 165 -4.83 3.80 19.68
C LEU A 165 -5.15 3.97 21.16
N ASP A 166 -5.73 2.95 21.78
CA ASP A 166 -6.04 2.86 23.20
C ASP A 166 -6.12 1.38 23.60
N ASP A 167 -6.84 1.04 24.66
CA ASP A 167 -6.95 -0.33 25.17
C ASP A 167 -7.84 -1.26 24.34
N GLU A 168 -8.71 -0.72 23.48
CA GLU A 168 -9.70 -1.49 22.72
C GLU A 168 -9.78 -1.10 21.24
N ASN A 169 -9.16 0.02 20.85
CA ASN A 169 -9.17 0.49 19.47
C ASN A 169 -7.79 0.47 18.84
N VAL A 170 -7.73 0.09 17.57
CA VAL A 170 -6.53 0.05 16.75
C VAL A 170 -6.68 0.96 15.54
N ALA A 171 -5.58 1.58 15.13
CA ALA A 171 -5.38 2.13 13.81
C ALA A 171 -5.05 0.96 12.89
N VAL A 172 -5.86 0.73 11.86
CA VAL A 172 -5.64 -0.29 10.84
C VAL A 172 -5.53 0.36 9.47
N ILE A 173 -4.43 0.08 8.76
CA ILE A 173 -4.30 0.40 7.34
C ILE A 173 -4.89 -0.76 6.54
N ILE A 174 -5.78 -0.45 5.61
CA ILE A 174 -6.46 -1.43 4.75
C ILE A 174 -6.24 -1.06 3.29
N GLY A 175 -5.76 -2.03 2.50
CA GLY A 175 -5.55 -1.89 1.06
C GLY A 175 -5.57 -3.25 0.37
N HIS A 176 -5.32 -3.28 -0.94
CA HIS A 176 -5.41 -4.52 -1.73
C HIS A 176 -4.42 -5.58 -1.26
N GLY A 177 -4.89 -6.80 -1.03
CA GLY A 177 -4.10 -7.93 -0.57
C GLY A 177 -3.07 -8.45 -1.57
N TYR A 178 -3.26 -8.14 -2.86
CA TYR A 178 -2.44 -8.58 -3.99
C TYR A 178 -1.92 -7.38 -4.79
N GLY A 179 -0.86 -7.58 -5.56
CA GLY A 179 -0.22 -6.58 -6.41
C GLY A 179 0.94 -5.86 -5.73
N THR A 180 1.97 -5.55 -6.52
CA THR A 180 3.25 -4.97 -6.06
C THR A 180 3.20 -3.47 -5.74
N ILE A 181 2.17 -2.76 -6.20
CA ILE A 181 1.97 -1.32 -5.99
C ILE A 181 1.16 -1.03 -4.71
N ALA A 182 0.33 -1.99 -4.26
CA ALA A 182 -0.57 -1.83 -3.12
C ALA A 182 0.15 -2.12 -1.79
N VAL A 183 1.18 -1.34 -1.46
CA VAL A 183 1.99 -1.52 -0.23
C VAL A 183 1.33 -0.92 1.02
N GLY A 184 0.39 0.01 0.85
CA GLY A 184 -0.37 0.67 1.91
C GLY A 184 -1.87 0.69 1.63
N GLY A 185 -2.55 1.75 2.08
CA GLY A 185 -3.96 1.98 1.78
C GLY A 185 -4.59 3.09 2.63
N ASP A 186 -5.88 2.94 2.95
CA ASP A 186 -6.66 3.86 3.77
C ASP A 186 -6.59 3.50 5.26
N LEU A 187 -6.77 4.49 6.14
CA LEU A 187 -6.64 4.34 7.58
C LEU A 187 -7.99 4.39 8.30
N TYR A 188 -8.24 3.40 9.14
CA TYR A 188 -9.44 3.26 9.94
C TYR A 188 -9.14 3.09 11.44
N LYS A 189 -10.05 3.54 12.29
CA LYS A 189 -10.16 3.15 13.71
C LYS A 189 -11.05 1.92 13.75
N LEU A 190 -10.55 0.81 14.29
CA LEU A 190 -11.28 -0.43 14.50
C LEU A 190 -11.33 -0.74 16.00
N ASN A 191 -12.52 -0.92 16.56
CA ASN A 191 -12.67 -1.48 17.90
C ASN A 191 -12.55 -3.02 17.86
N VAL A 192 -11.59 -3.58 18.59
CA VAL A 192 -11.26 -5.01 18.52
C VAL A 192 -12.28 -5.93 19.22
N LYS A 193 -13.21 -5.35 19.99
CA LYS A 193 -14.28 -6.09 20.70
C LYS A 193 -15.61 -6.02 19.95
N THR A 194 -16.01 -4.84 19.47
CA THR A 194 -17.32 -4.59 18.83
C THR A 194 -17.30 -4.68 17.30
N CYS A 195 -16.12 -4.71 16.67
CA CYS A 195 -15.93 -4.58 15.21
C CYS A 195 -16.42 -3.25 14.61
N GLU A 196 -16.68 -2.23 15.43
CA GLU A 196 -17.01 -0.89 14.95
C GLU A 196 -15.82 -0.28 14.21
N VAL A 197 -16.08 0.28 13.02
CA VAL A 197 -15.08 0.90 12.14
C VAL A 197 -15.44 2.37 11.89
N LYS A 198 -14.45 3.24 11.97
CA LYS A 198 -14.54 4.66 11.58
C LYS A 198 -13.36 5.00 10.68
N GLU A 199 -13.62 5.55 9.49
CA GLU A 199 -12.56 6.10 8.63
C GLU A 199 -11.85 7.26 9.35
N ILE A 200 -10.52 7.24 9.40
CA ILE A 200 -9.70 8.33 9.97
C ILE A 200 -9.07 9.15 8.85
N TYR A 201 -8.53 8.47 7.84
CA TYR A 201 -7.89 9.10 6.70
C TYR A 201 -8.11 8.27 5.43
N LYS A 202 -8.69 8.91 4.43
CA LYS A 202 -8.80 8.39 3.07
C LYS A 202 -7.74 9.03 2.19
N SER A 203 -7.06 8.22 1.40
CA SER A 203 -6.19 8.70 0.33
C SER A 203 -7.09 9.07 -0.84
N ASN A 204 -7.08 10.35 -1.24
CA ASN A 204 -8.01 10.88 -2.24
C ASN A 204 -7.70 10.41 -3.67
N THR A 205 -6.61 9.67 -3.87
CA THR A 205 -6.02 9.30 -5.16
C THR A 205 -5.23 8.00 -5.02
N LEU A 206 -5.20 7.18 -6.09
CA LEU A 206 -4.46 5.90 -6.10
C LEU A 206 -2.94 6.06 -5.95
N ASN A 207 -2.40 7.25 -6.29
CA ASN A 207 -0.99 7.55 -6.15
C ASN A 207 -0.56 7.88 -4.71
N GLN A 208 -1.48 7.96 -3.75
CA GLN A 208 -1.18 8.19 -2.33
C GLN A 208 -1.65 6.99 -1.50
N GLN A 209 -0.80 6.48 -0.61
CA GLN A 209 -1.13 5.36 0.27
C GLN A 209 -0.55 5.60 1.66
N VAL A 210 -1.32 5.42 2.74
CA VAL A 210 -0.76 5.36 4.10
C VAL A 210 0.00 4.03 4.23
N THR A 211 1.26 4.06 4.66
CA THR A 211 2.11 2.86 4.80
C THR A 211 2.46 2.53 6.24
N SER A 212 2.52 3.52 7.13
CA SER A 212 2.66 3.30 8.57
C SER A 212 1.95 4.39 9.38
N VAL A 213 1.60 4.06 10.63
CA VAL A 213 1.01 4.99 11.59
C VAL A 213 1.71 4.87 12.93
N LYS A 214 1.96 6.00 13.58
CA LYS A 214 2.43 6.06 14.97
C LYS A 214 1.55 7.00 15.78
N LYS A 215 1.00 6.52 16.91
CA LYS A 215 0.35 7.40 17.89
C LYS A 215 1.41 8.15 18.69
N VAL A 216 1.24 9.47 18.81
CA VAL A 216 2.07 10.36 19.65
C VAL A 216 1.12 11.30 20.39
N ASN A 217 0.89 11.02 21.68
CA ASN A 217 -0.17 11.68 22.47
C ASN A 217 -1.52 11.60 21.72
N ASP A 218 -2.26 12.71 21.60
CA ASP A 218 -3.56 12.76 20.93
C ASP A 218 -3.45 12.98 19.41
N LYS A 219 -2.31 12.66 18.81
CA LYS A 219 -2.03 12.81 17.37
C LYS A 219 -1.58 11.50 16.75
N LEU A 220 -1.89 11.33 15.47
CA LEU A 220 -1.33 10.27 14.63
C LEU A 220 -0.33 10.88 13.66
N GLU A 221 0.87 10.33 13.66
CA GLU A 221 1.87 10.56 12.63
C GLU A 221 1.70 9.47 11.56
N LEU A 222 1.30 9.89 10.36
CA LEU A 222 1.13 9.06 9.19
C LEU A 222 2.39 9.13 8.33
N GLN A 223 2.87 7.98 7.89
CA GLN A 223 3.78 7.88 6.76
C GLN A 223 2.97 7.59 5.50
N LEU A 224 3.20 8.37 4.45
CA LEU A 224 2.52 8.28 3.17
C LEU A 224 3.54 7.93 2.10
N LEU A 225 3.27 6.91 1.29
CA LEU A 225 3.94 6.74 0.01
C LEU A 225 3.16 7.55 -1.03
N VAL A 226 3.86 8.37 -1.80
CA VAL A 226 3.29 9.16 -2.90
C VAL A 226 4.05 8.82 -4.17
N TYR A 227 3.33 8.44 -5.22
CA TYR A 227 3.90 8.18 -6.55
C TYR A 227 3.89 9.45 -7.40
N ASP A 228 5.04 9.72 -8.04
CA ASP A 228 5.31 10.90 -8.86
C ASP A 228 4.88 10.73 -10.32
N ASP A 229 4.64 9.49 -10.76
CA ASP A 229 4.20 9.13 -12.10
C ASP A 229 3.07 8.07 -12.10
N ASP A 230 2.24 8.08 -13.15
CA ASP A 230 1.13 7.15 -13.34
C ASP A 230 1.59 5.70 -13.66
N ASP A 231 2.88 5.52 -13.97
CA ASP A 231 3.53 4.21 -14.13
C ASP A 231 3.91 3.58 -12.76
N PHE A 232 3.77 4.32 -11.66
CA PHE A 232 4.12 3.91 -10.29
C PHE A 232 5.61 3.51 -10.12
N ILE A 233 6.50 4.10 -10.92
CA ILE A 233 7.94 3.82 -10.92
C ILE A 233 8.69 4.75 -9.97
N LYS A 234 8.31 6.03 -9.92
CA LYS A 234 8.93 7.02 -9.02
C LYS A 234 8.00 7.31 -7.85
N SER A 235 8.60 7.42 -6.66
CA SER A 235 7.86 7.76 -5.45
C SER A 235 8.75 8.42 -4.40
N HIS A 236 8.11 9.17 -3.51
CA HIS A 236 8.69 9.70 -2.27
C HIS A 236 7.83 9.37 -1.06
N THR A 237 8.38 9.62 0.12
CA THR A 237 7.65 9.52 1.39
C THR A 237 7.29 10.90 1.91
N GLU A 238 6.03 11.09 2.30
CA GLU A 238 5.58 12.25 3.07
C GLU A 238 5.24 11.87 4.51
N LYS A 239 5.32 12.85 5.42
CA LYS A 239 4.80 12.73 6.79
C LYS A 239 3.62 13.67 6.97
N LYS A 240 2.50 13.13 7.46
CA LYS A 240 1.29 13.91 7.78
C LYS A 240 0.91 13.70 9.23
N ILE A 241 0.51 14.76 9.91
CA ILE A 241 0.07 14.69 11.31
C ILE A 241 -1.40 15.05 11.35
N ILE A 242 -2.21 14.22 12.00
CA ILE A 242 -3.64 14.44 12.22
C ILE A 242 -4.00 14.28 13.69
N ASP A 243 -5.01 15.00 14.15
CA ASP A 243 -5.54 14.88 15.52
C ASP A 243 -6.47 13.67 15.63
N LEU A 244 -6.35 12.92 16.73
CA LEU A 244 -7.19 11.77 17.04
C LEU A 244 -8.52 12.24 17.64
N LYS A 245 -9.57 12.29 16.81
CA LYS A 245 -10.95 12.67 17.19
C LYS A 245 -11.84 11.50 17.60
#